data_AF-A0A1B8HTQ8-F1
#
_entry.id   AF-A0A1B8HTQ8-F1
#
_cell.length_a   1.000
_cell.length_b   1.000
_cell.length_c   1.000
_cell.angle_alpha   90.00
_cell.angle_beta   90.00
_cell.angle_gamma   90.00
#
_symmetry.space_group_name_H-M   'P 1'
#
loop_
_entity.id
_entity.type
_entity.pdbx_description
1 polymer ?
#
loop_
_entity_poly.entity_id
_entity_poly.type
_entity_poly.pdbx_seq_one_letter_code
_entity_poly.pdbx_strand_id
1 'polypeptide(L)'
;MADSTISLNGWNKLAGSNPAIHFIDITLRGCAQVMFQNNPLTGLFFFAAIFTGAYSEGIPAVAWGCLLGTVVSTLTAYISKLDTGSLSAGLYGYNGCLVGVALPTFLENTPFMWASIVLGSIVAVIATISLTDFLKNWKVAALTAPFVLVTWTILLASYSFFGIKGVSLPAPALPDQYVAPIAGIPYSDLLPDIFRGVSEVFLLSSITVGVLFVIGLAVSSLWAAVFAVLGSLLAFGVASFLKADFGSVHTGLYSFSAVLTAIALGSTFNKPSFKVLVYTIVGVIFTVFVQGALDVVLTPFGIPTLTMPFVLASWLFLVPNQDIMPEHRQ
;
A
#
# COMPACT_ATOMS: atom_id res chain seq x y z
N MET A 1 2.05 2.43 -30.69
CA MET A 1 0.91 3.33 -30.87
C MET A 1 -0.35 2.50 -30.81
N ALA A 2 -0.93 2.38 -29.62
CA ALA A 2 -2.27 1.85 -29.45
C ALA A 2 -3.10 3.05 -29.00
N ASP A 3 -4.05 3.47 -29.83
CA ASP A 3 -5.02 4.50 -29.50
C ASP A 3 -5.71 4.13 -28.19
N SER A 4 -5.48 4.93 -27.16
CA SER A 4 -6.20 4.84 -25.90
C SER A 4 -7.62 5.32 -26.17
N THR A 5 -8.55 4.37 -26.37
CA THR A 5 -9.98 4.64 -26.28
C THR A 5 -10.28 5.14 -24.87
N ILE A 6 -10.23 6.45 -24.68
CA ILE A 6 -10.78 7.13 -23.50
C ILE A 6 -12.22 6.65 -23.41
N SER A 7 -12.54 5.88 -22.36
CA SER A 7 -13.91 5.47 -22.06
C SER A 7 -14.79 6.72 -22.08
N LEU A 8 -15.69 6.83 -23.06
CA LEU A 8 -16.63 7.94 -23.26
C LEU A 8 -17.77 7.89 -22.21
N ASN A 9 -17.45 7.68 -20.93
CA ASN A 9 -18.45 7.81 -19.88
C ASN A 9 -18.62 9.29 -19.50
N GLY A 10 -19.81 9.65 -18.99
CA GLY A 10 -20.14 11.05 -18.67
C GLY A 10 -19.15 11.71 -17.70
N TRP A 11 -18.53 10.92 -16.82
CA TRP A 11 -17.52 11.39 -15.88
C TRP A 11 -16.26 11.93 -16.57
N ASN A 12 -15.68 11.18 -17.52
CA ASN A 12 -14.47 11.61 -18.23
C ASN A 12 -14.73 12.90 -19.04
N LYS A 13 -15.94 13.06 -19.60
CA LYS A 13 -16.34 14.30 -20.28
C LYS A 13 -16.40 15.48 -19.30
N LEU A 14 -16.99 15.28 -18.12
CA LEU A 14 -17.07 16.30 -17.07
C LEU A 14 -15.67 16.69 -16.57
N ALA A 15 -14.83 15.71 -16.25
CA ALA A 15 -13.45 15.93 -15.82
C ALA A 15 -12.63 16.67 -16.89
N GLY A 16 -12.76 16.32 -18.17
CA GLY A 16 -12.07 17.03 -19.25
C GLY A 16 -12.53 18.48 -19.47
N SER A 17 -13.72 18.85 -19.00
CA SER A 17 -14.31 20.18 -19.19
C SER A 17 -14.18 21.13 -17.99
N ASN A 18 -13.88 20.61 -16.80
CA ASN A 18 -13.85 21.39 -15.56
C ASN A 18 -12.58 21.09 -14.74
N PRO A 19 -11.69 22.08 -14.53
CA PRO A 19 -10.44 21.88 -13.79
C PRO A 19 -10.61 21.35 -12.36
N ALA A 20 -11.68 21.73 -11.66
CA ALA A 20 -11.94 21.25 -10.31
C ALA A 20 -12.36 19.77 -10.32
N ILE A 21 -13.20 19.37 -11.28
CA ILE A 21 -13.59 17.96 -11.45
C ILE A 21 -12.39 17.12 -11.89
N HIS A 22 -11.54 17.65 -12.77
CA HIS A 22 -10.29 16.99 -13.14
C HIS A 22 -9.38 16.75 -11.93
N PHE A 23 -9.24 17.75 -11.05
CA PHE A 23 -8.45 17.61 -9.82
C PHE A 23 -9.03 16.54 -8.88
N ILE A 24 -10.36 16.48 -8.74
CA ILE A 24 -11.05 15.44 -7.97
C ILE A 24 -10.80 14.05 -8.60
N ASP A 25 -10.94 13.93 -9.93
CA ASP A 25 -10.67 12.69 -10.66
C ASP A 25 -9.24 12.17 -10.40
N ILE A 26 -8.23 13.04 -10.54
CA ILE A 26 -6.84 12.70 -10.27
C ILE A 26 -6.64 12.29 -8.81
N THR A 27 -7.24 13.01 -7.86
CA THR A 27 -7.12 12.72 -6.43
C THR A 27 -7.71 11.34 -6.11
N LEU A 28 -8.87 11.01 -6.67
CA LEU A 28 -9.50 9.69 -6.51
C LEU A 28 -8.62 8.59 -7.11
N ARG A 29 -8.11 8.78 -8.33
CA ARG A 29 -7.13 7.86 -8.94
C ARG A 29 -5.88 7.72 -8.07
N GLY A 30 -5.41 8.80 -7.46
CA GLY A 30 -4.27 8.79 -6.53
C GLY A 30 -4.48 7.84 -5.36
N CYS A 31 -5.66 7.81 -4.74
CA CYS A 31 -5.97 6.83 -3.70
C CYS A 31 -6.06 5.39 -4.26
N ALA A 32 -6.71 5.22 -5.41
CA ALA A 32 -6.86 3.91 -6.07
C ALA A 32 -5.51 3.27 -6.48
N GLN A 33 -4.52 4.10 -6.83
CA GLN A 33 -3.18 3.66 -7.23
C GLN A 33 -2.38 3.01 -6.11
N VAL A 34 -2.78 3.15 -4.84
CA VAL A 34 -2.18 2.39 -3.71
C VAL A 34 -2.23 0.88 -3.99
N MET A 35 -3.30 0.41 -4.64
CA MET A 35 -3.45 -0.98 -5.07
C MET A 35 -3.43 -1.11 -6.60
N PHE A 36 -2.70 -0.23 -7.30
CA PHE A 36 -2.47 -0.23 -8.75
C PHE A 36 -3.70 -0.01 -9.64
N GLN A 37 -4.75 0.63 -9.13
CA GLN A 37 -5.97 0.85 -9.90
C GLN A 37 -6.02 2.27 -10.47
N ASN A 38 -5.99 2.41 -11.80
CA ASN A 38 -6.21 3.70 -12.47
C ASN A 38 -7.71 3.95 -12.70
N ASN A 39 -8.49 4.02 -11.62
CA ASN A 39 -9.95 4.20 -11.69
C ASN A 39 -10.46 5.10 -10.54
N PRO A 40 -11.14 6.23 -10.84
CA PRO A 40 -11.61 7.18 -9.82
C PRO A 40 -12.74 6.59 -8.97
N LEU A 41 -13.59 5.72 -9.51
CA LEU A 41 -14.66 5.08 -8.75
C LEU A 41 -14.09 4.09 -7.73
N THR A 42 -13.05 3.34 -8.10
CA THR A 42 -12.28 2.54 -7.13
C THR A 42 -11.71 3.40 -6.02
N GLY A 43 -11.15 4.57 -6.36
CA GLY A 43 -10.66 5.54 -5.38
C GLY A 43 -11.74 6.03 -4.42
N LEU A 44 -12.96 6.25 -4.93
CA LEU A 44 -14.11 6.63 -4.10
C LEU A 44 -14.49 5.51 -3.12
N PHE A 45 -14.52 4.25 -3.58
CA PHE A 45 -14.72 3.10 -2.70
C PHE A 45 -13.63 3.01 -1.62
N PHE A 46 -12.37 3.26 -1.99
CA PHE A 46 -11.26 3.21 -1.04
C PHE A 46 -11.37 4.31 0.01
N PHE A 47 -11.62 5.56 -0.39
CA PHE A 47 -11.89 6.63 0.59
C PHE A 47 -13.08 6.30 1.48
N ALA A 48 -14.22 5.84 0.92
CA ALA A 48 -15.39 5.47 1.72
C ALA A 48 -15.06 4.36 2.74
N ALA A 49 -14.26 3.37 2.35
CA ALA A 49 -13.80 2.29 3.22
C ALA A 49 -12.90 2.83 4.34
N ILE A 50 -11.91 3.66 4.02
CA ILE A 50 -10.99 4.25 5.00
C ILE A 50 -11.73 5.14 5.99
N PHE A 51 -12.66 5.99 5.51
CA PHE A 51 -13.52 6.78 6.40
C PHE A 51 -14.39 5.89 7.29
N THR A 52 -14.97 4.83 6.76
CA THR A 52 -15.76 3.87 7.56
C THR A 52 -14.89 3.21 8.63
N GLY A 53 -13.72 2.69 8.24
CA GLY A 53 -12.77 2.00 9.12
C GLY A 53 -12.23 2.91 10.22
N ALA A 54 -11.65 4.05 9.84
CA ALA A 54 -11.03 5.00 10.77
C ALA A 54 -12.01 5.51 11.82
N TYR A 55 -13.26 5.77 11.46
CA TYR A 55 -14.29 6.16 12.44
C TYR A 55 -14.72 4.98 13.32
N SER A 56 -14.85 3.77 12.75
CA SER A 56 -15.19 2.58 13.53
C SER A 56 -14.12 2.17 14.54
N GLU A 57 -12.85 2.45 14.24
CA GLU A 57 -11.70 2.17 15.10
C GLU A 57 -11.34 3.34 16.04
N GLY A 58 -12.09 4.45 15.99
CA GLY A 58 -11.88 5.60 16.88
C GLY A 58 -10.68 6.49 16.53
N ILE A 59 -10.14 6.37 15.31
CA ILE A 59 -8.96 7.09 14.80
C ILE A 59 -9.29 7.93 13.55
N PRO A 60 -10.29 8.85 13.58
CA PRO A 60 -10.74 9.59 12.39
C PRO A 60 -9.65 10.43 11.72
N ALA A 61 -8.57 10.75 12.43
CA ALA A 61 -7.39 11.42 11.88
C ALA A 61 -6.78 10.65 10.69
N VAL A 62 -6.87 9.31 10.66
CA VAL A 62 -6.39 8.48 9.55
C VAL A 62 -7.12 8.78 8.24
N ALA A 63 -8.44 8.92 8.28
CA ALA A 63 -9.23 9.22 7.09
C ALA A 63 -8.94 10.61 6.52
N TRP A 64 -8.87 11.61 7.39
CA TRP A 64 -8.56 12.98 7.00
C TRP A 64 -7.10 13.15 6.58
N GLY A 65 -6.18 12.42 7.22
CA GLY A 65 -4.77 12.36 6.84
C GLY A 65 -4.58 11.75 5.46
N CYS A 66 -5.25 10.63 5.19
CA CYS A 66 -5.30 9.98 3.87
C CYS A 66 -5.73 10.96 2.77
N LEU A 67 -6.85 11.68 2.98
CA LEU A 67 -7.33 12.67 2.03
C LEU A 67 -6.34 13.83 1.87
N LEU A 68 -5.85 14.39 2.97
CA LEU A 68 -4.89 15.49 2.97
C LEU A 68 -3.62 15.13 2.21
N GLY A 69 -3.01 13.97 2.51
CA GLY A 69 -1.78 13.54 1.87
C GLY A 69 -1.95 13.33 0.37
N THR A 70 -3.07 12.72 -0.04
CA THR A 70 -3.40 12.54 -1.47
C THR A 70 -3.56 13.89 -2.19
N VAL A 71 -4.27 14.83 -1.58
CA VAL A 71 -4.51 16.18 -2.13
C VAL A 71 -3.19 16.98 -2.21
N VAL A 72 -2.39 16.98 -1.14
CA VAL A 72 -1.10 17.70 -1.09
C VAL A 72 -0.13 17.17 -2.15
N SER A 73 -0.02 15.84 -2.29
CA SER A 73 0.85 15.28 -3.33
C SER A 73 0.34 15.57 -4.74
N THR A 74 -0.97 15.52 -4.96
CA THR A 74 -1.58 15.87 -6.26
C THR A 74 -1.35 17.35 -6.59
N LEU A 75 -1.54 18.26 -5.64
CA LEU A 75 -1.25 19.69 -5.80
C LEU A 75 0.22 19.95 -6.07
N THR A 76 1.11 19.26 -5.34
CA THR A 76 2.56 19.36 -5.54
C THR A 76 2.92 19.01 -6.98
N ALA A 77 2.42 17.87 -7.48
CA ALA A 77 2.64 17.45 -8.86
C ALA A 77 2.04 18.44 -9.89
N TYR A 78 0.87 19.00 -9.60
CA TYR A 78 0.21 19.99 -10.46
C TYR A 78 1.01 21.31 -10.53
N ILE A 79 1.43 21.86 -9.38
CA ILE A 79 2.19 23.10 -9.28
C ILE A 79 3.59 22.94 -9.90
N SER A 80 4.23 21.79 -9.68
CA SER A 80 5.52 21.45 -10.27
C SER A 80 5.45 21.09 -11.76
N LYS A 81 4.26 21.08 -12.37
CA LYS A 81 4.03 20.77 -13.80
C LYS A 81 4.70 19.46 -14.23
N LEU A 82 4.55 18.42 -13.39
CA LEU A 82 5.08 17.09 -13.69
C LEU A 82 4.35 16.46 -14.90
N ASP A 83 4.88 15.33 -15.38
CA ASP A 83 4.34 14.60 -16.54
C ASP A 83 2.81 14.43 -16.44
N THR A 84 2.10 14.95 -17.44
CA THR A 84 0.64 15.05 -17.43
C THR A 84 -0.04 13.69 -17.51
N GLY A 85 0.54 12.72 -18.23
CA GLY A 85 0.01 11.36 -18.31
C GLY A 85 0.03 10.65 -16.96
N SER A 86 1.18 10.72 -16.27
CA SER A 86 1.39 10.16 -14.94
C SER A 86 0.53 10.85 -13.89
N LEU A 87 0.39 12.18 -14.00
CA LEU A 87 -0.50 12.97 -13.16
C LEU A 87 -1.96 12.56 -13.36
N SER A 88 -2.46 12.54 -14.60
CA SER A 88 -3.83 12.11 -14.91
C SER A 88 -4.12 10.67 -14.52
N ALA A 89 -3.10 9.81 -14.44
CA ALA A 89 -3.21 8.45 -13.92
C ALA A 89 -3.15 8.35 -12.39
N GLY A 90 -2.92 9.45 -11.66
CA GLY A 90 -2.83 9.48 -10.19
C GLY A 90 -1.49 8.97 -9.61
N LEU A 91 -0.45 8.79 -10.43
CA LEU A 91 0.81 8.16 -10.00
C LEU A 91 1.63 8.98 -9.00
N TYR A 92 1.32 10.26 -8.82
CA TYR A 92 1.98 11.10 -7.82
C TYR A 92 1.22 11.15 -6.49
N GLY A 93 -0.02 10.65 -6.41
CA GLY A 93 -0.88 10.80 -5.23
C GLY A 93 -0.74 9.70 -4.18
N TYR A 94 -0.53 8.44 -4.61
CA TYR A 94 -0.68 7.26 -3.73
C TYR A 94 0.37 7.17 -2.62
N ASN A 95 1.61 7.63 -2.85
CA ASN A 95 2.62 7.62 -1.79
C ASN A 95 2.27 8.64 -0.69
N GLY A 96 1.80 9.84 -1.05
CA GLY A 96 1.30 10.81 -0.06
C GLY A 96 0.03 10.35 0.65
N CYS A 97 -0.84 9.64 -0.06
CA CYS A 97 -2.02 8.96 0.52
C CYS A 97 -1.61 8.07 1.69
N LEU A 98 -0.63 7.18 1.49
CA LEU A 98 -0.14 6.27 2.53
C LEU A 98 0.63 6.99 3.66
N VAL A 99 1.38 8.06 3.36
CA VAL A 99 1.99 8.91 4.41
C VAL A 99 0.89 9.47 5.32
N GLY A 100 -0.19 9.98 4.70
CA GLY A 100 -1.35 10.54 5.41
C GLY A 100 -2.14 9.51 6.22
N VAL A 101 -2.08 8.23 5.86
CA VAL A 101 -2.67 7.13 6.65
C VAL A 101 -1.75 6.79 7.81
N ALA A 102 -0.46 6.57 7.55
CA ALA A 102 0.46 6.01 8.54
C ALA A 102 0.80 6.96 9.69
N LEU A 103 1.03 8.25 9.42
CA LEU A 103 1.40 9.19 10.48
C LEU A 103 0.35 9.30 11.59
N PRO A 104 -0.96 9.49 11.32
CA PRO A 104 -1.98 9.50 12.37
C PRO A 104 -2.28 8.13 12.97
N THR A 105 -1.89 7.02 12.33
CA THR A 105 -1.95 5.68 12.95
C THR A 105 -0.93 5.55 14.08
N PHE A 106 0.29 6.07 13.89
CA PHE A 106 1.41 5.84 14.80
C PHE A 106 1.75 7.02 15.71
N LEU A 107 1.40 8.25 15.33
CA LEU A 107 1.76 9.48 16.04
C LEU A 107 0.53 10.13 16.69
N GLU A 108 0.78 10.86 17.78
CA GLU A 108 -0.24 11.64 18.48
C GLU A 108 -0.90 12.67 17.54
N ASN A 109 -2.22 12.82 17.64
CA ASN A 109 -2.98 13.77 16.82
C ASN A 109 -2.74 15.23 17.28
N THR A 110 -1.64 15.82 16.81
CA THR A 110 -1.23 17.19 17.10
C THR A 110 -1.06 17.99 15.81
N PRO A 111 -1.03 19.34 15.87
CA PRO A 111 -0.72 20.17 14.70
C PRO A 111 0.62 19.83 14.03
N PHE A 112 1.60 19.33 14.79
CA PHE A 112 2.90 18.91 14.24
C PHE A 112 2.80 17.63 13.41
N MET A 113 1.94 16.69 13.81
CA MET A 113 1.64 15.50 12.99
C MET A 113 1.01 15.92 11.64
N TRP A 114 0.04 16.84 11.65
CA TRP A 114 -0.58 17.36 10.43
C TRP A 114 0.43 18.11 9.54
N ALA A 115 1.30 18.94 10.12
CA ALA A 115 2.39 19.57 9.37
C ALA A 115 3.36 18.53 8.77
N SER A 116 3.61 17.43 9.48
CA SER A 116 4.43 16.32 9.01
C SER A 116 3.78 15.55 7.86
N ILE A 117 2.44 15.40 7.85
CA ILE A 117 1.71 14.85 6.69
C ILE A 117 1.93 15.73 5.46
N VAL A 118 1.78 17.05 5.60
CA VAL A 118 1.97 17.99 4.47
C VAL A 118 3.39 17.89 3.93
N LEU A 119 4.40 18.02 4.81
CA LEU A 119 5.81 17.91 4.42
C LEU A 119 6.11 16.54 3.80
N GLY A 120 5.72 15.46 4.48
CA GLY A 120 5.95 14.10 4.02
C GLY A 120 5.30 13.82 2.67
N SER A 121 4.11 14.35 2.41
CA SER A 121 3.41 14.19 1.13
C SER A 121 4.10 14.93 -0.01
N ILE A 122 4.68 16.11 0.25
CA ILE A 122 5.52 16.83 -0.72
C ILE A 122 6.80 16.02 -1.01
N VAL A 123 7.50 15.58 0.05
CA VAL A 123 8.74 14.81 -0.09
C VAL A 123 8.48 13.46 -0.76
N ALA A 124 7.33 12.83 -0.53
CA ALA A 124 6.93 11.58 -1.19
C ALA A 124 6.82 11.74 -2.70
N VAL A 125 6.37 12.90 -3.21
CA VAL A 125 6.37 13.20 -4.65
C VAL A 125 7.81 13.31 -5.16
N ILE A 126 8.68 14.04 -4.47
CA ILE A 126 10.10 14.19 -4.83
C ILE A 126 10.80 12.82 -4.85
N ALA A 127 10.56 12.00 -3.83
CA ALA A 127 11.08 10.65 -3.74
C ALA A 127 10.51 9.76 -4.85
N THR A 128 9.22 9.87 -5.18
CA THR A 128 8.60 9.13 -6.29
C THR A 128 9.30 9.43 -7.62
N ILE A 129 9.55 10.71 -7.93
CA ILE A 129 10.28 11.10 -9.14
C ILE A 129 11.70 10.54 -9.10
N SER A 130 12.42 10.77 -8.01
CA SER A 130 13.83 10.39 -7.87
C SER A 130 14.04 8.87 -7.98
N LEU A 131 13.21 8.07 -7.29
CA LEU A 131 13.29 6.61 -7.37
C LEU A 131 12.85 6.09 -8.73
N THR A 132 11.82 6.68 -9.36
CA THR A 132 11.40 6.28 -10.71
C THR A 132 12.52 6.55 -11.72
N ASP A 133 13.17 7.70 -11.63
CA ASP A 133 14.30 8.07 -12.48
C ASP A 133 15.51 7.18 -12.28
N PHE A 134 15.78 6.76 -11.05
CA PHE A 134 16.84 5.80 -10.76
C PHE A 134 16.49 4.42 -11.34
N LEU A 135 15.28 3.92 -11.07
CA LEU A 135 14.86 2.56 -11.40
C LEU A 135 14.54 2.34 -12.89
N LYS A 136 14.38 3.40 -13.69
CA LYS A 136 14.04 3.29 -15.12
C LYS A 136 15.03 2.44 -15.93
N ASN A 137 16.31 2.42 -15.53
CA ASN A 137 17.33 1.60 -16.19
C ASN A 137 17.08 0.09 -16.06
N TRP A 138 16.38 -0.32 -15.00
CA TRP A 138 15.94 -1.71 -14.79
C TRP A 138 14.49 -1.95 -15.25
N LYS A 139 13.80 -0.92 -15.76
CA LYS A 139 12.38 -0.95 -16.17
C LYS A 139 11.43 -1.39 -15.05
N VAL A 140 11.74 -1.07 -13.80
CA VAL A 140 10.90 -1.41 -12.64
C VAL A 140 10.30 -0.15 -12.01
N ALA A 141 9.06 -0.27 -11.54
CA ALA A 141 8.35 0.83 -10.87
C ALA A 141 8.91 1.11 -9.46
N ALA A 142 8.78 2.35 -8.99
CA ALA A 142 9.15 2.73 -7.62
C ALA A 142 8.26 2.11 -6.54
N LEU A 143 7.04 1.69 -6.91
CA LEU A 143 6.04 1.12 -6.00
C LEU A 143 5.81 2.06 -4.79
N THR A 144 5.54 1.50 -3.61
CA THR A 144 5.32 2.26 -2.37
C THR A 144 6.60 2.61 -1.62
N ALA A 145 7.78 2.38 -2.20
CA ALA A 145 9.07 2.70 -1.57
C ALA A 145 9.20 4.19 -1.16
N PRO A 146 8.75 5.17 -1.98
CA PRO A 146 8.76 6.57 -1.57
C PRO A 146 7.96 6.84 -0.29
N PHE A 147 6.77 6.25 -0.15
CA PHE A 147 5.98 6.30 1.09
C PHE A 147 6.78 5.75 2.25
N VAL A 148 7.33 4.54 2.13
CA VAL A 148 7.97 3.87 3.26
C VAL A 148 9.19 4.65 3.74
N LEU A 149 10.06 5.10 2.83
CA LEU A 149 11.28 5.83 3.20
C LEU A 149 10.96 7.16 3.89
N VAL A 150 9.96 7.90 3.41
CA VAL A 150 9.52 9.15 4.01
C VAL A 150 8.91 8.90 5.39
N THR A 151 8.00 7.94 5.50
CA THR A 151 7.33 7.63 6.77
C THR A 151 8.31 7.10 7.80
N TRP A 152 9.23 6.18 7.45
CA TRP A 152 10.28 5.71 8.35
C TRP A 152 11.12 6.86 8.87
N THR A 153 11.50 7.81 8.02
CA THR A 153 12.26 9.00 8.44
C THR A 153 11.51 9.79 9.52
N ILE A 154 10.22 10.04 9.32
CA ILE A 154 9.40 10.80 10.28
C ILE A 154 9.17 10.00 11.57
N LEU A 155 8.89 8.70 11.48
CA LEU A 155 8.68 7.84 12.65
C LEU A 155 9.96 7.69 13.47
N LEU A 156 11.13 7.52 12.85
CA LEU A 156 12.42 7.52 13.56
C LEU A 156 12.71 8.87 14.20
N ALA A 157 12.39 9.96 13.51
CA ALA A 157 12.56 11.31 14.03
C ALA A 157 11.68 11.58 15.26
N SER A 158 10.57 10.85 15.45
CA SER A 158 9.72 10.96 16.66
C SER A 158 10.47 10.70 17.97
N TYR A 159 11.50 9.86 17.95
CA TYR A 159 12.34 9.60 19.11
C TYR A 159 13.27 10.78 19.46
N SER A 160 13.49 11.70 18.53
CA SER A 160 14.31 12.90 18.73
C SER A 160 13.49 14.18 18.95
N PHE A 161 12.24 14.22 18.49
CA PHE A 161 11.41 15.44 18.49
C PHE A 161 10.13 15.27 19.30
N PHE A 162 10.00 16.06 20.38
CA PHE A 162 8.86 16.02 21.29
C PHE A 162 7.49 16.28 20.62
N GLY A 163 7.44 17.11 19.57
CA GLY A 163 6.17 17.52 18.94
C GLY A 163 5.45 16.44 18.13
N ILE A 164 6.15 15.37 17.74
CA ILE A 164 5.63 14.27 16.91
C ILE A 164 5.73 12.94 17.66
N LYS A 165 5.21 12.90 18.89
CA LYS A 165 5.28 11.75 19.78
C LYS A 165 4.59 10.51 19.20
N GLY A 166 5.26 9.34 19.27
CA GLY A 166 4.65 8.05 18.95
C GLY A 166 3.66 7.57 20.02
N VAL A 167 2.48 7.11 19.59
CA VAL A 167 1.41 6.60 20.47
C VAL A 167 1.07 5.12 20.22
N SER A 168 1.31 4.63 19.00
CA SER A 168 1.04 3.24 18.60
C SER A 168 2.26 2.58 17.95
N LEU A 169 3.46 3.12 18.18
CA LEU A 169 4.71 2.55 17.69
C LEU A 169 5.06 1.26 18.44
N PRO A 170 5.66 0.25 17.77
CA PRO A 170 6.27 -0.88 18.44
C PRO A 170 7.29 -0.45 19.51
N ALA A 171 7.38 -1.18 20.60
CA ALA A 171 8.40 -0.93 21.61
C ALA A 171 9.79 -1.36 21.06
N PRO A 172 10.82 -0.49 21.12
CA PRO A 172 12.17 -0.88 20.76
C PRO A 172 12.66 -2.05 21.61
N ALA A 173 13.14 -3.11 20.97
CA ALA A 173 13.70 -4.29 21.64
C ALA A 173 14.83 -4.92 20.82
N LEU A 174 15.73 -5.66 21.47
CA LEU A 174 16.69 -6.49 20.74
C LEU A 174 15.98 -7.73 20.16
N PRO A 175 16.38 -8.20 18.97
CA PRO A 175 15.83 -9.42 18.39
C PRO A 175 16.03 -10.63 19.29
N ASP A 176 14.98 -11.44 19.42
CA ASP A 176 15.03 -12.74 20.08
C ASP A 176 14.21 -13.76 19.27
N GLN A 177 14.44 -15.04 19.51
CA GLN A 177 13.67 -16.11 18.88
C GLN A 177 12.21 -16.02 19.32
N TYR A 178 11.27 -16.09 18.36
CA TYR A 178 9.86 -16.12 18.69
C TYR A 178 9.52 -17.37 19.54
N VAL A 179 8.96 -17.14 20.72
CA VAL A 179 8.48 -18.19 21.62
C VAL A 179 6.96 -18.08 21.67
N ALA A 180 6.28 -19.16 21.29
CA ALA A 180 4.83 -19.21 21.32
C ALA A 180 4.31 -18.97 22.76
N PRO A 181 3.23 -18.19 22.94
CA PRO A 181 2.59 -18.03 24.23
C PRO A 181 2.18 -19.39 24.82
N ILE A 182 2.30 -19.54 26.15
CA ILE A 182 1.91 -20.76 26.87
C ILE A 182 0.38 -21.00 26.79
N ALA A 183 -0.39 -19.92 26.61
CA ALA A 183 -1.80 -20.00 26.26
C ALA A 183 -1.91 -20.40 24.78
N GLY A 184 -2.51 -21.57 24.51
CA GLY A 184 -2.58 -22.16 23.17
C GLY A 184 -3.10 -21.22 22.07
N ILE A 185 -2.96 -21.66 20.82
CA ILE A 185 -3.34 -20.91 19.62
C ILE A 185 -4.84 -20.58 19.68
N PRO A 186 -5.25 -19.30 19.74
CA PRO A 186 -6.65 -18.92 19.76
C PRO A 186 -7.40 -19.36 18.48
N TYR A 187 -8.73 -19.23 18.50
CA TYR A 187 -9.58 -19.63 17.38
C TYR A 187 -9.43 -18.67 16.19
N SER A 188 -9.19 -19.23 15.00
CA SER A 188 -9.08 -18.50 13.73
C SER A 188 -10.37 -18.56 12.93
N ASP A 189 -10.93 -17.40 12.57
CA ASP A 189 -11.99 -17.31 11.57
C ASP A 189 -11.38 -16.91 10.22
N LEU A 190 -11.04 -17.93 9.42
CA LEU A 190 -10.32 -17.80 8.16
C LEU A 190 -10.87 -16.67 7.26
N LEU A 191 -12.19 -16.58 7.10
CA LEU A 191 -12.80 -15.62 6.18
C LEU A 191 -12.63 -14.16 6.65
N PRO A 192 -12.98 -13.80 7.91
CA PRO A 192 -12.60 -12.52 8.52
C PRO A 192 -11.12 -12.14 8.36
N ASP A 193 -10.21 -13.08 8.60
CA ASP A 193 -8.76 -12.80 8.60
C ASP A 193 -8.23 -12.51 7.20
N ILE A 194 -8.78 -13.18 6.17
CA ILE A 194 -8.49 -12.85 4.76
C ILE A 194 -8.86 -11.39 4.47
N PHE A 195 -10.03 -10.92 4.92
CA PHE A 195 -10.46 -9.54 4.67
C PHE A 195 -9.68 -8.51 5.49
N ARG A 196 -9.30 -8.83 6.74
CA ARG A 196 -8.38 -8.01 7.53
C ARG A 196 -7.02 -7.85 6.84
N GLY A 197 -6.49 -8.92 6.27
CA GLY A 197 -5.26 -8.85 5.47
C GLY A 197 -5.35 -7.92 4.26
N VAL A 198 -6.53 -7.80 3.64
CA VAL A 198 -6.74 -6.83 2.54
C VAL A 198 -6.85 -5.40 3.07
N SER A 199 -7.54 -5.17 4.19
CA SER A 199 -7.70 -3.82 4.76
C SER A 199 -6.45 -3.25 5.41
N GLU A 200 -5.57 -4.10 5.94
CA GLU A 200 -4.27 -3.70 6.48
C GLU A 200 -3.33 -3.06 5.45
N VAL A 201 -3.65 -3.13 4.14
CA VAL A 201 -2.95 -2.32 3.12
C VAL A 201 -3.02 -0.82 3.43
N PHE A 202 -4.09 -0.38 4.10
CA PHE A 202 -4.29 0.96 4.61
C PHE A 202 -4.24 1.04 6.15
N LEU A 203 -3.55 0.10 6.81
CA LEU A 203 -3.33 0.09 8.26
C LEU A 203 -4.63 0.08 9.10
N LEU A 204 -5.65 -0.62 8.61
CA LEU A 204 -6.95 -0.79 9.25
C LEU A 204 -7.30 -2.28 9.30
N SER A 205 -7.27 -2.92 10.47
CA SER A 205 -7.66 -4.32 10.64
C SER A 205 -9.18 -4.48 10.73
N SER A 206 -9.88 -4.28 9.62
CA SER A 206 -11.35 -4.31 9.57
C SER A 206 -11.91 -5.15 8.42
N ILE A 207 -12.83 -6.07 8.75
CA ILE A 207 -13.51 -6.92 7.77
C ILE A 207 -14.30 -6.08 6.77
N THR A 208 -15.07 -5.11 7.28
CA THR A 208 -15.91 -4.21 6.46
C THR A 208 -15.05 -3.43 5.47
N VAL A 209 -13.93 -2.88 5.94
CA VAL A 209 -12.97 -2.16 5.08
C VAL A 209 -12.42 -3.10 4.01
N GLY A 210 -12.05 -4.33 4.38
CA GLY A 210 -11.50 -5.31 3.46
C GLY A 210 -12.49 -5.68 2.34
N VAL A 211 -13.76 -5.91 2.70
CA VAL A 211 -14.83 -6.17 1.74
C VAL A 211 -15.02 -4.98 0.79
N LEU A 212 -15.05 -3.75 1.31
CA LEU A 212 -15.19 -2.55 0.48
C LEU A 212 -13.99 -2.35 -0.46
N PHE A 213 -12.76 -2.64 -0.02
CA PHE A 213 -11.59 -2.64 -0.89
C PHE A 213 -11.67 -3.71 -1.98
N VAL A 214 -12.09 -4.94 -1.67
CA VAL A 214 -12.28 -5.99 -2.69
C VAL A 214 -13.34 -5.58 -3.71
N ILE A 215 -14.45 -4.97 -3.29
CA ILE A 215 -15.47 -4.41 -4.20
C ILE A 215 -14.86 -3.29 -5.06
N GLY A 216 -14.13 -2.36 -4.45
CA GLY A 216 -13.45 -1.28 -5.17
C GLY A 216 -12.45 -1.78 -6.22
N LEU A 217 -11.66 -2.81 -5.88
CA LEU A 217 -10.77 -3.49 -6.83
C LEU A 217 -11.57 -4.11 -7.98
N ALA A 218 -12.65 -4.84 -7.68
CA ALA A 218 -13.48 -5.52 -8.66
C ALA A 218 -14.13 -4.56 -9.68
N VAL A 219 -14.40 -3.32 -9.29
CA VAL A 219 -14.89 -2.25 -10.19
C VAL A 219 -13.87 -1.91 -11.28
N SER A 220 -12.57 -1.94 -10.98
CA SER A 220 -11.50 -1.63 -11.94
C SER A 220 -10.98 -2.88 -12.64
N SER A 221 -10.76 -3.96 -11.89
CA SER A 221 -10.21 -5.22 -12.36
C SER A 221 -10.64 -6.39 -11.45
N LEU A 222 -11.45 -7.30 -11.99
CA LEU A 222 -11.80 -8.55 -11.30
C LEU A 222 -10.56 -9.38 -10.94
N TRP A 223 -9.53 -9.35 -11.78
CA TRP A 223 -8.29 -10.07 -11.51
C TRP A 223 -7.52 -9.47 -10.32
N ALA A 224 -7.48 -8.13 -10.19
CA ALA A 224 -6.87 -7.50 -9.04
C ALA A 224 -7.59 -7.89 -7.75
N ALA A 225 -8.93 -7.93 -7.76
CA ALA A 225 -9.73 -8.39 -6.62
C ALA A 225 -9.44 -9.86 -6.27
N VAL A 226 -9.38 -10.75 -7.27
CA VAL A 226 -9.06 -12.17 -7.07
C VAL A 226 -7.66 -12.33 -6.48
N PHE A 227 -6.64 -11.68 -7.05
CA PHE A 227 -5.28 -11.78 -6.54
C PHE A 227 -5.11 -11.13 -5.17
N ALA A 228 -5.87 -10.09 -4.83
CA ALA A 228 -5.87 -9.54 -3.47
C ALA A 228 -6.33 -10.58 -2.44
N VAL A 229 -7.46 -11.24 -2.71
CA VAL A 229 -8.02 -12.28 -1.83
C VAL A 229 -7.08 -13.50 -1.77
N LEU A 230 -6.56 -13.96 -2.91
CA LEU A 230 -5.62 -15.09 -2.96
C LEU A 230 -4.30 -14.77 -2.24
N GLY A 231 -3.77 -13.56 -2.39
CA GLY A 231 -2.56 -13.11 -1.71
C GLY A 231 -2.74 -13.12 -0.19
N SER A 232 -3.86 -12.58 0.30
CA SER A 232 -4.19 -12.58 1.73
C SER A 232 -4.37 -14.00 2.27
N LEU A 233 -5.13 -14.85 1.56
CA LEU A 233 -5.35 -16.25 1.93
C LEU A 233 -4.05 -17.06 2.00
N LEU A 234 -3.20 -16.94 0.98
CA LEU A 234 -1.93 -17.66 0.92
C LEU A 234 -0.98 -17.18 2.01
N ALA A 235 -0.90 -15.87 2.24
CA ALA A 235 -0.05 -15.31 3.28
C ALA A 235 -0.49 -15.74 4.69
N PHE A 236 -1.79 -15.68 4.97
CA PHE A 236 -2.38 -16.24 6.20
C PHE A 236 -1.97 -17.71 6.35
N GLY A 237 -2.19 -18.54 5.33
CA GLY A 237 -1.86 -19.97 5.38
C GLY A 237 -0.37 -20.25 5.63
N VAL A 238 0.53 -19.51 4.97
CA VAL A 238 1.99 -19.65 5.15
C VAL A 238 2.41 -19.22 6.56
N ALA A 239 1.94 -18.06 7.03
CA ALA A 239 2.29 -17.55 8.36
C ALA A 239 1.75 -18.46 9.48
N SER A 240 0.51 -18.97 9.34
CA SER A 240 -0.05 -19.97 10.25
C SER A 240 0.72 -21.28 10.23
N PHE A 241 1.11 -21.77 9.04
CA PHE A 241 1.90 -23.01 8.90
C PHE A 241 3.26 -22.88 9.57
N LEU A 242 3.91 -21.72 9.44
CA LEU A 242 5.19 -21.40 10.09
C LEU A 242 5.06 -21.03 11.57
N LYS A 243 3.83 -21.00 12.11
CA LYS A 243 3.53 -20.65 13.51
C LYS A 243 4.05 -19.26 13.89
N ALA A 244 3.87 -18.30 12.99
CA ALA A 244 4.13 -16.90 13.25
C ALA A 244 3.22 -16.36 14.39
N ASP A 245 3.50 -15.13 14.83
CA ASP A 245 2.72 -14.51 15.89
C ASP A 245 1.22 -14.48 15.57
N PHE A 246 0.45 -15.16 16.41
CA PHE A 246 -0.98 -15.35 16.15
C PHE A 246 -1.72 -14.02 16.09
N GLY A 247 -1.46 -13.10 17.02
CA GLY A 247 -2.12 -11.79 17.01
C GLY A 247 -1.90 -11.07 15.68
N SER A 248 -0.66 -11.05 15.21
CA SER A 248 -0.25 -10.44 13.95
C SER A 248 -0.83 -11.13 12.71
N VAL A 249 -0.98 -12.46 12.73
CA VAL A 249 -1.64 -13.20 11.64
C VAL A 249 -3.12 -12.84 11.55
N HIS A 250 -3.81 -12.76 12.69
CA HIS A 250 -5.26 -12.50 12.76
C HIS A 250 -5.66 -11.07 12.46
N THR A 251 -4.80 -10.11 12.79
CA THR A 251 -5.00 -8.72 12.40
C THR A 251 -4.60 -8.45 10.94
N GLY A 252 -3.99 -9.43 10.26
CA GLY A 252 -3.62 -9.30 8.84
C GLY A 252 -2.24 -8.69 8.58
N LEU A 253 -1.41 -8.52 9.62
CA LEU A 253 -0.06 -7.93 9.52
C LEU A 253 0.92 -8.78 8.69
N TYR A 254 0.68 -10.09 8.59
CA TYR A 254 1.45 -10.96 7.68
C TYR A 254 0.93 -10.94 6.23
N SER A 255 -0.25 -10.36 5.98
CA SER A 255 -0.96 -10.49 4.71
C SER A 255 -0.90 -9.26 3.83
N PHE A 256 -0.91 -8.04 4.36
CA PHE A 256 -1.09 -6.83 3.54
C PHE A 256 0.03 -6.61 2.51
N SER A 257 1.29 -6.87 2.86
CA SER A 257 2.41 -6.81 1.90
C SER A 257 2.24 -7.87 0.80
N ALA A 258 1.82 -9.08 1.18
CA ALA A 258 1.56 -10.15 0.23
C ALA A 258 0.35 -9.87 -0.69
N VAL A 259 -0.68 -9.18 -0.21
CA VAL A 259 -1.81 -8.69 -1.02
C VAL A 259 -1.31 -7.79 -2.15
N LEU A 260 -0.46 -6.81 -1.83
CA LEU A 260 0.12 -5.92 -2.84
C LEU A 260 1.04 -6.68 -3.81
N THR A 261 1.86 -7.62 -3.32
CA THR A 261 2.70 -8.47 -4.19
C THR A 261 1.83 -9.28 -5.14
N ALA A 262 0.73 -9.85 -4.65
CA ALA A 262 -0.17 -10.67 -5.45
C ALA A 262 -0.83 -9.87 -6.56
N ILE A 263 -1.33 -8.67 -6.27
CA ILE A 263 -1.93 -7.78 -7.29
C ILE A 263 -0.87 -7.36 -8.32
N ALA A 264 0.30 -6.93 -7.84
CA ALA A 264 1.39 -6.46 -8.68
C ALA A 264 1.85 -7.55 -9.67
N LEU A 265 2.22 -8.73 -9.17
CA LEU A 265 2.71 -9.83 -10.00
C LEU A 265 1.59 -10.52 -10.78
N GLY A 266 0.41 -10.68 -10.19
CA GLY A 266 -0.67 -11.49 -10.77
C GLY A 266 -1.51 -10.78 -11.82
N SER A 267 -1.63 -9.45 -11.74
CA SER A 267 -2.59 -8.71 -12.58
C SER A 267 -2.11 -7.36 -13.13
N THR A 268 -1.19 -6.68 -12.44
CA THR A 268 -0.76 -5.33 -12.85
C THR A 268 0.40 -5.36 -13.83
N PHE A 269 1.49 -6.05 -13.46
CA PHE A 269 2.71 -6.09 -14.27
C PHE A 269 2.79 -7.32 -15.17
N ASN A 270 1.89 -8.29 -15.01
CA ASN A 270 1.77 -9.46 -15.88
C ASN A 270 0.30 -9.71 -16.25
N LYS A 271 0.08 -10.30 -17.42
CA LYS A 271 -1.25 -10.78 -17.82
C LYS A 271 -1.58 -12.09 -17.09
N PRO A 272 -2.74 -12.21 -16.41
CA PRO A 272 -3.13 -13.43 -15.71
C PRO A 272 -3.03 -14.68 -16.59
N SER A 273 -2.32 -15.68 -16.12
CA SER A 273 -2.16 -16.99 -16.76
C SER A 273 -1.74 -18.02 -15.70
N PHE A 274 -1.75 -19.31 -16.03
CA PHE A 274 -1.30 -20.33 -15.08
C PHE A 274 0.18 -20.17 -14.67
N LYS A 275 1.06 -19.78 -15.60
CA LYS A 275 2.48 -19.50 -15.30
C LYS A 275 2.61 -18.32 -14.33
N VAL A 276 1.85 -17.26 -14.56
CA VAL A 276 1.82 -16.08 -13.68
C VAL A 276 1.25 -16.44 -12.32
N LEU A 277 0.21 -17.27 -12.24
CA LEU A 277 -0.31 -17.75 -10.96
C LEU A 277 0.76 -18.46 -10.13
N VAL A 278 1.51 -19.39 -10.73
CA VAL A 278 2.62 -20.08 -10.04
C VAL A 278 3.69 -19.07 -9.60
N TYR A 279 4.06 -18.13 -10.48
CA TYR A 279 5.04 -17.09 -10.18
C TYR A 279 4.59 -16.21 -9.00
N THR A 280 3.32 -15.79 -9.01
CA THR A 280 2.71 -15.00 -7.94
C THR A 280 2.65 -15.78 -6.62
N ILE A 281 2.34 -17.08 -6.64
CA ILE A 281 2.35 -17.93 -5.43
C ILE A 281 3.75 -17.92 -4.79
N VAL A 282 4.80 -18.13 -5.59
CA VAL A 282 6.18 -18.10 -5.10
C VAL A 282 6.54 -16.71 -4.56
N GLY A 283 6.16 -15.65 -5.27
CA GLY A 283 6.37 -14.26 -4.84
C GLY A 283 5.69 -13.96 -3.51
N VAL A 284 4.42 -14.36 -3.34
CA VAL A 284 3.66 -14.16 -2.10
C VAL A 284 4.29 -14.92 -0.93
N ILE A 285 4.66 -16.20 -1.12
CA ILE A 285 5.35 -16.97 -0.08
C ILE A 285 6.62 -16.25 0.34
N PHE A 286 7.43 -15.80 -0.63
CA PHE A 286 8.65 -15.06 -0.33
C PHE A 286 8.38 -13.75 0.40
N THR A 287 7.33 -12.99 0.04
CA THR A 287 6.94 -11.77 0.75
C THR A 287 6.66 -12.02 2.23
N VAL A 288 6.04 -13.16 2.60
CA VAL A 288 5.82 -13.53 4.02
C VAL A 288 7.14 -13.71 4.77
N PHE A 289 8.15 -14.32 4.15
CA PHE A 289 9.49 -14.44 4.74
C PHE A 289 10.15 -13.06 4.88
N VAL A 290 10.03 -12.20 3.86
CA VAL A 290 10.57 -10.83 3.92
C VAL A 290 9.86 -10.02 5.01
N GLN A 291 8.55 -10.20 5.21
CA GLN A 291 7.77 -9.57 6.27
C GLN A 291 8.36 -9.92 7.64
N GLY A 292 8.45 -11.21 7.98
CA GLY A 292 9.02 -11.63 9.26
C GLY A 292 10.48 -11.20 9.45
N ALA A 293 11.31 -11.24 8.39
CA ALA A 293 12.68 -10.78 8.45
C ALA A 293 12.78 -9.27 8.73
N LEU A 294 11.96 -8.45 8.08
CA LEU A 294 11.96 -7.00 8.30
C LEU A 294 11.33 -6.61 9.64
N ASP A 295 10.34 -7.36 10.13
CA ASP A 295 9.77 -7.13 11.46
C ASP A 295 10.89 -7.28 12.52
N VAL A 296 11.73 -8.32 12.39
CA VAL A 296 12.90 -8.52 13.25
C VAL A 296 13.95 -7.42 13.08
N VAL A 297 14.29 -7.04 11.84
CA VAL A 297 15.31 -6.00 11.57
C VAL A 297 14.91 -4.64 12.14
N LEU A 298 13.62 -4.30 12.13
CA LEU A 298 13.12 -3.01 12.62
C LEU A 298 12.75 -3.01 14.11
N THR A 299 12.71 -4.17 14.76
CA THR A 299 12.41 -4.28 16.20
C THR A 299 13.32 -3.39 17.08
N PRO A 300 14.65 -3.28 16.86
CA PRO A 300 15.51 -2.36 17.63
C PRO A 300 15.16 -0.88 17.49
N PHE A 301 14.53 -0.52 16.38
CA PHE A 301 14.18 0.86 16.07
C PHE A 301 12.74 1.21 16.50
N GLY A 302 11.93 0.23 16.87
CA GLY A 302 10.55 0.43 17.33
C GLY A 302 9.63 1.04 16.27
N ILE A 303 9.86 0.75 14.99
CA ILE A 303 9.01 1.24 13.89
C ILE A 303 8.42 0.07 13.08
N PRO A 304 7.23 0.25 12.48
CA PRO A 304 6.63 -0.77 11.62
C PRO A 304 7.38 -0.93 10.29
N THR A 305 7.28 -2.12 9.71
CA THR A 305 7.83 -2.43 8.37
C THR A 305 7.11 -1.70 7.24
N LEU A 306 5.86 -1.30 7.47
CA LEU A 306 4.97 -0.75 6.44
C LEU A 306 4.98 -1.70 5.23
N THR A 307 4.93 -1.18 4.01
CA THR A 307 4.89 -2.00 2.79
C THR A 307 6.28 -2.31 2.21
N MET A 308 7.37 -2.14 2.97
CA MET A 308 8.71 -2.50 2.47
C MET A 308 8.84 -3.98 2.08
N PRO A 309 8.25 -4.95 2.81
CA PRO A 309 8.28 -6.35 2.40
C PRO A 309 7.71 -6.56 0.99
N PHE A 310 6.59 -5.91 0.70
CA PHE A 310 6.00 -5.87 -0.64
C PHE A 310 6.97 -5.29 -1.68
N VAL A 311 7.59 -4.14 -1.39
CA VAL A 311 8.51 -3.45 -2.31
C VAL A 311 9.70 -4.33 -2.66
N LEU A 312 10.38 -4.89 -1.65
CA LEU A 312 11.59 -5.71 -1.86
C LEU A 312 11.27 -7.00 -2.62
N ALA A 313 10.21 -7.70 -2.24
CA ALA A 313 9.78 -8.91 -2.93
C ALA A 313 9.37 -8.59 -4.38
N SER A 314 8.60 -7.53 -4.60
CA SER A 314 8.17 -7.17 -5.96
C SER A 314 9.34 -6.71 -6.83
N TRP A 315 10.30 -5.95 -6.31
CA TRP A 315 11.51 -5.63 -7.08
C TRP A 315 12.30 -6.88 -7.44
N LEU A 316 12.49 -7.82 -6.51
CA LEU A 316 13.18 -9.07 -6.80
C LEU A 316 12.49 -9.89 -7.91
N PHE A 317 11.15 -9.86 -7.96
CA PHE A 317 10.37 -10.60 -8.94
C PHE A 317 10.05 -9.79 -10.21
N LEU A 318 10.23 -8.47 -10.23
CA LEU A 318 10.01 -7.62 -11.42
C LEU A 318 11.31 -7.28 -12.16
N VAL A 319 12.45 -7.14 -11.47
CA VAL A 319 13.75 -6.84 -12.11
C VAL A 319 14.19 -7.93 -13.11
N PRO A 320 14.09 -9.23 -12.80
CA PRO A 320 14.41 -10.28 -13.77
C PRO A 320 13.34 -10.40 -14.86
N ASN A 321 12.18 -9.76 -14.66
CA ASN A 321 11.00 -9.90 -15.49
C ASN A 321 11.10 -9.03 -16.74
N GLN A 322 11.86 -9.49 -17.72
CA GLN A 322 11.72 -9.04 -19.11
C GLN A 322 11.02 -10.15 -19.93
N ASP A 323 10.04 -10.81 -19.29
CA ASP A 323 9.28 -12.04 -19.63
C ASP A 323 9.95 -13.42 -19.33
N ILE A 324 10.73 -13.56 -18.22
CA ILE A 324 11.39 -14.80 -17.66
C ILE A 324 10.80 -16.13 -18.20
N MET A 325 11.28 -16.81 -19.24
CA MET A 325 12.49 -16.76 -20.09
C MET A 325 13.81 -17.30 -19.52
N PRO A 326 14.63 -17.96 -20.38
CA PRO A 326 15.62 -17.26 -21.21
C PRO A 326 15.57 -17.67 -22.71
N GLU A 327 16.43 -17.19 -23.61
CA GLU A 327 17.85 -17.60 -23.73
C GLU A 327 18.80 -16.40 -23.92
N HIS A 328 19.88 -16.36 -23.14
CA HIS A 328 20.90 -15.30 -23.03
C HIS A 328 20.50 -13.90 -22.52
N ARG A 329 19.26 -13.73 -22.02
CA ARG A 329 18.76 -12.59 -21.21
C ARG A 329 18.37 -11.32 -21.98
N GLN A 330 17.25 -11.38 -22.70
CA GLN A 330 16.51 -10.15 -23.03
C GLN A 330 16.14 -9.36 -21.76
#